data_AF-A0A1W1EHR9-F1
#
_entry.id   AF-A0A1W1EHR9-F1
#
_cell.length_a   1.000
_cell.length_b   1.000
_cell.length_c   1.000
_cell.angle_alpha   90.00
_cell.angle_beta   90.00
_cell.angle_gamma   90.00
#
_symmetry.space_group_name_H-M   'P 1'
#
loop_
_entity.id
_entity.type
_entity.pdbx_description
1 polymer ?
#
loop_
_entity_poly.entity_id
_entity_poly.type
_entity_poly.pdbx_seq_one_letter_code
_entity_poly.pdbx_strand_id
1 'polypeptide(L)'
;MIYRLLAVVLLLAFNGCTGLNVDSNGWRESQRSEFKKILAEDKYLSICNQRSLYKQVLGSNDSKLMSKLLVAYSNNLANGCIDMKSFNASQRAKKAKNIDTYYKIDYQKVDANLILTQLKEGKSIEEILAPYVPTYPQFKILSDKYKSLLKDRDVNKKLLRKMRINIERIKMMTHNLGKNYLIVNVPDFNVRFIEDGKTSLMFGVVVGKYVKQTPIFSSLMKYIVINPTWNIPDSIARKSIIPRMVRDSGYLARRGIVIRKAHSLESAKVNRNSVNWKPYIGGKGYVPYKFIQKPSTSNALGRVKFIFPNKYSVYMHDTTGKYRFKSRTKNMRVNSSGCIRLEKPITLLNHITTKYTDKSIDFVTAKYRSRKRYNLNLVNKIPIHTTYLTTFIDENNRLIVSDDIYGFDKSQRLNF
;
A
#
# COMPACT_ATOMS: atom_id res chain seq x y z
N MET A 1 70.83 52.08 -12.83
CA MET A 1 70.05 51.18 -11.96
C MET A 1 68.79 50.79 -12.73
N ILE A 2 68.66 49.51 -13.02
CA ILE A 2 67.78 48.91 -14.03
C ILE A 2 66.47 48.44 -13.36
N TYR A 3 65.40 48.27 -14.17
CA TYR A 3 64.18 47.46 -13.96
C TYR A 3 63.02 48.15 -13.17
N ARG A 4 61.74 48.09 -13.56
CA ARG A 4 60.97 47.22 -14.49
C ARG A 4 59.69 47.96 -14.92
N LEU A 5 59.40 48.03 -16.23
CA LEU A 5 58.04 48.22 -16.73
C LEU A 5 57.26 46.90 -16.53
N LEU A 6 56.12 46.94 -15.86
CA LEU A 6 55.13 45.87 -15.83
C LEU A 6 54.02 46.21 -16.83
N ALA A 7 54.06 45.56 -17.99
CA ALA A 7 52.97 45.53 -18.93
C ALA A 7 51.87 44.62 -18.39
N VAL A 8 50.72 45.18 -18.02
CA VAL A 8 49.49 44.43 -17.80
C VAL A 8 48.82 44.27 -19.16
N VAL A 9 49.02 43.11 -19.78
CA VAL A 9 48.26 42.68 -20.95
C VAL A 9 46.84 42.37 -20.48
N LEU A 10 45.91 43.26 -20.81
CA LEU A 10 44.48 43.04 -20.68
C LEU A 10 44.09 42.00 -21.74
N LEU A 11 44.15 40.72 -21.39
CA LEU A 11 43.56 39.64 -22.18
C LEU A 11 42.04 39.81 -22.13
N LEU A 12 41.50 40.46 -23.18
CA LEU A 12 40.11 40.34 -23.59
C LEU A 12 39.84 38.88 -23.97
N ALA A 13 39.65 38.03 -22.97
CA ALA A 13 38.93 36.79 -23.16
C ALA A 13 37.47 37.17 -23.41
N PHE A 14 37.09 37.21 -24.68
CA PHE A 14 35.71 37.02 -25.09
C PHE A 14 35.27 35.64 -24.57
N ASN A 15 34.85 35.58 -23.32
CA ASN A 15 33.93 34.54 -22.87
C ASN A 15 32.64 34.79 -23.65
N GLY A 16 32.51 34.04 -24.73
CA GLY A 16 31.32 34.00 -25.55
C GLY A 16 30.10 33.94 -24.65
N CYS A 17 29.30 35.00 -24.70
CA CYS A 17 27.92 34.95 -24.26
C CYS A 17 27.20 33.91 -25.12
N THR A 18 27.23 32.64 -24.72
CA THR A 18 26.19 31.69 -25.11
C THR A 18 24.95 32.10 -24.35
N GLY A 19 24.29 33.16 -24.82
CA GLY A 19 22.88 33.37 -24.53
C GLY A 19 22.16 32.12 -24.99
N LEU A 20 21.90 31.21 -24.04
CA LEU A 20 21.13 30.00 -24.26
C LEU A 20 19.85 30.45 -24.99
N ASN A 21 19.61 29.94 -26.20
CA ASN A 21 18.39 30.21 -26.96
C ASN A 21 17.17 29.71 -26.16
N VAL A 22 16.67 30.56 -25.28
CA VAL A 22 15.45 30.38 -24.49
C VAL A 22 14.34 31.09 -25.24
N ASP A 23 13.26 30.38 -25.53
CA ASP A 23 12.13 30.98 -26.23
C ASP A 23 11.24 31.84 -25.31
N SER A 24 10.23 32.49 -25.90
CA SER A 24 9.27 33.34 -25.17
C SER A 24 8.47 32.62 -24.08
N ASN A 25 8.48 31.28 -24.05
CA ASN A 25 7.81 30.46 -23.05
C ASN A 25 8.79 29.82 -22.04
N GLY A 26 10.08 30.12 -22.12
CA GLY A 26 11.11 29.64 -21.18
C GLY A 26 11.79 28.33 -21.57
N TRP A 27 11.52 27.80 -22.77
CA TRP A 27 12.09 26.53 -23.25
C TRP A 27 13.45 26.73 -23.90
N ARG A 28 14.40 25.87 -23.50
CA ARG A 28 15.67 25.63 -24.21
C ARG A 28 15.52 24.48 -25.19
N GLU A 29 16.35 24.47 -26.24
CA GLU A 29 16.31 23.40 -27.25
C GLU A 29 16.62 22.01 -26.66
N SER A 30 17.52 21.94 -25.68
CA SER A 30 17.82 20.71 -24.93
C SER A 30 16.58 20.16 -24.21
N GLN A 31 15.84 21.02 -23.50
CA GLN A 31 14.60 20.67 -22.81
C GLN A 31 13.53 20.18 -23.80
N ARG A 32 13.41 20.82 -24.98
CA ARG A 32 12.45 20.39 -26.01
C ARG A 32 12.76 19.00 -26.52
N SER A 33 14.02 18.77 -26.88
CA SER A 33 14.51 17.50 -27.39
C SER A 33 14.31 16.38 -26.35
N GLU A 34 14.64 16.67 -25.10
CA GLU A 34 14.42 15.76 -23.97
C GLU A 34 12.93 15.43 -23.77
N PHE A 35 12.05 16.44 -23.76
CA PHE A 35 10.62 16.20 -23.57
C PHE A 35 10.03 15.42 -24.74
N LYS A 36 10.39 15.74 -25.99
CA LYS A 36 9.96 14.99 -27.17
C LYS A 36 10.39 13.52 -27.09
N LYS A 37 11.60 13.23 -26.59
CA LYS A 37 12.07 11.85 -26.36
C LYS A 37 11.25 11.13 -25.29
N ILE A 38 11.00 11.78 -24.14
CA ILE A 38 10.15 11.25 -23.07
C ILE A 38 8.75 10.91 -23.61
N LEU A 39 8.18 11.78 -24.43
CA LEU A 39 6.87 11.62 -25.02
C LEU A 39 6.83 10.53 -26.10
N ALA A 40 7.86 10.41 -26.94
CA ALA A 40 7.95 9.38 -27.98
C ALA A 40 8.00 7.96 -27.39
N GLU A 41 8.71 7.80 -26.28
CA GLU A 41 8.83 6.52 -25.57
C GLU A 41 7.69 6.29 -24.55
N ASP A 42 6.83 7.29 -24.34
CA ASP A 42 5.94 7.45 -23.18
C ASP A 42 6.65 6.93 -21.91
N LYS A 43 7.82 7.51 -21.61
CA LYS A 43 8.83 6.95 -20.68
C LYS A 43 8.21 6.47 -19.37
N TYR A 44 7.28 7.26 -18.82
CA TYR A 44 6.61 7.01 -17.55
C TYR A 44 5.16 6.51 -17.68
N LEU A 45 4.75 6.20 -18.90
CA LEU A 45 3.40 5.75 -19.24
C LEU A 45 2.36 6.73 -18.70
N SER A 46 2.47 8.01 -19.04
CA SER A 46 1.64 9.08 -18.49
C SER A 46 0.84 9.84 -19.57
N ILE A 47 0.89 9.40 -20.83
CA ILE A 47 0.02 9.89 -21.89
C ILE A 47 -1.33 9.14 -21.83
N CYS A 48 -2.32 9.78 -21.20
CA CYS A 48 -3.64 9.18 -20.99
C CYS A 48 -4.77 10.01 -21.63
N ASN A 49 -5.49 10.83 -20.87
CA ASN A 49 -6.58 11.70 -21.35
C ASN A 49 -6.12 12.86 -22.25
N GLN A 50 -4.81 13.04 -22.44
CA GLN A 50 -4.20 14.14 -23.19
C GLN A 50 -3.76 13.75 -24.61
N ARG A 51 -4.28 12.66 -25.18
CA ARG A 51 -3.89 12.18 -26.53
C ARG A 51 -4.05 13.25 -27.62
N SER A 52 -5.11 14.06 -27.56
CA SER A 52 -5.30 15.16 -28.51
C SER A 52 -4.21 16.21 -28.38
N LEU A 53 -3.91 16.66 -27.15
CA LEU A 53 -2.85 17.64 -26.87
C LEU A 53 -1.47 17.09 -27.25
N TYR A 54 -1.21 15.81 -26.98
CA TYR A 54 0.01 15.13 -27.41
C TYR A 54 0.18 15.16 -28.94
N LYS A 55 -0.87 14.85 -29.72
CA LYS A 55 -0.82 14.92 -31.19
C LYS A 55 -0.53 16.33 -31.69
N GLN A 56 -1.12 17.36 -31.06
CA GLN A 56 -0.85 18.76 -31.40
C GLN A 56 0.60 19.16 -31.11
N VAL A 57 1.18 18.70 -29.99
CA VAL A 57 2.58 18.94 -29.64
C VAL A 57 3.55 18.21 -30.58
N LEU A 58 3.20 17.03 -31.08
CA LEU A 58 4.04 16.35 -32.09
C LEU A 58 4.00 17.04 -33.45
N GLY A 59 2.85 17.61 -33.84
CA GLY A 59 2.67 18.31 -35.11
C GLY A 59 3.10 19.77 -35.11
N SER A 60 3.60 20.30 -34.00
CA SER A 60 4.00 21.71 -33.88
C SER A 60 5.24 21.90 -33.01
N ASN A 61 5.88 23.07 -33.12
CA ASN A 61 6.91 23.51 -32.17
C ASN A 61 6.35 24.54 -31.16
N ASP A 62 5.03 24.54 -30.95
CA ASP A 62 4.36 25.48 -30.04
C ASP A 62 4.68 25.15 -28.58
N SER A 63 5.52 25.99 -27.98
CA SER A 63 5.99 25.85 -26.60
C SER A 63 4.90 26.06 -25.56
N LYS A 64 3.84 26.82 -25.88
CA LYS A 64 2.69 26.99 -24.99
C LYS A 64 1.94 25.67 -24.89
N LEU A 65 1.79 24.94 -26.01
CA LEU A 65 1.23 23.59 -26.01
C LEU A 65 2.16 22.61 -25.28
N MET A 66 3.48 22.69 -25.48
CA MET A 66 4.44 21.86 -24.75
C MET A 66 4.37 22.08 -23.23
N SER A 67 4.30 23.33 -22.77
CA SER A 67 4.15 23.67 -21.35
C SER A 67 2.85 23.10 -20.77
N LYS A 68 1.72 23.23 -21.49
CA LYS A 68 0.45 22.62 -21.08
C LYS A 68 0.56 21.09 -20.98
N LEU A 69 1.21 20.45 -21.96
CA LEU A 69 1.38 19.00 -21.97
C LEU A 69 2.33 18.54 -20.87
N LEU A 70 3.40 19.27 -20.58
CA LEU A 70 4.33 18.96 -19.49
C LEU A 70 3.60 18.94 -18.15
N VAL A 71 2.81 19.97 -17.85
CA VAL A 71 2.00 20.02 -16.62
C VAL A 71 1.00 18.86 -16.56
N ALA A 72 0.29 18.58 -17.66
CA ALA A 72 -0.68 17.48 -17.72
C ALA A 72 -0.01 16.10 -17.56
N TYR A 73 1.15 15.90 -18.20
CA TYR A 73 1.97 14.69 -18.07
C TYR A 73 2.50 14.50 -16.65
N SER A 74 2.99 15.57 -16.00
CA SER A 74 3.37 15.55 -14.58
C SER A 74 2.20 15.17 -13.67
N ASN A 75 1.01 15.70 -13.93
CA ASN A 75 -0.18 15.33 -13.17
C ASN A 75 -0.56 13.85 -13.32
N ASN A 76 -0.51 13.31 -14.54
CA ASN A 76 -0.75 11.89 -14.79
C ASN A 76 0.35 10.99 -14.23
N LEU A 77 1.60 11.47 -14.18
CA LEU A 77 2.71 10.76 -13.53
C LEU A 77 2.50 10.69 -12.02
N ALA A 78 2.13 11.81 -11.40
CA ALA A 78 1.94 11.94 -9.96
C ALA A 78 0.72 11.15 -9.46
N ASN A 79 -0.40 11.21 -10.20
CA ASN A 79 -1.71 10.79 -9.68
C ASN A 79 -2.37 9.64 -10.46
N GLY A 80 -1.71 9.19 -11.53
CA GLY A 80 -2.18 8.12 -12.39
C GLY A 80 -3.39 8.51 -13.27
N CYS A 81 -3.83 7.53 -14.04
CA CYS A 81 -4.82 7.69 -15.12
C CYS A 81 -6.11 6.91 -14.88
N ILE A 82 -6.41 6.57 -13.62
CA ILE A 82 -7.66 5.91 -13.25
C ILE A 82 -8.78 6.95 -13.21
N ASP A 83 -9.91 6.64 -13.86
CA ASP A 83 -11.14 7.42 -13.76
C ASP A 83 -11.69 7.34 -12.33
N MET A 84 -11.34 8.36 -11.56
CA MET A 84 -11.71 8.48 -10.16
C MET A 84 -13.21 8.71 -9.95
N LYS A 85 -13.91 9.31 -10.91
CA LYS A 85 -15.37 9.51 -10.82
C LYS A 85 -16.06 8.16 -10.87
N SER A 86 -15.74 7.34 -11.86
CA SER A 86 -16.28 5.98 -12.00
C SER A 86 -15.85 5.07 -10.86
N PHE A 87 -14.58 5.14 -10.45
CA PHE A 87 -14.09 4.33 -9.33
C PHE A 87 -14.83 4.68 -8.03
N ASN A 88 -14.95 5.97 -7.68
CA ASN A 88 -15.67 6.40 -6.47
C ASN A 88 -17.15 5.99 -6.51
N ALA A 89 -17.81 6.08 -7.67
CA ALA A 89 -19.18 5.58 -7.84
C ALA A 89 -19.29 4.07 -7.56
N SER A 90 -18.34 3.28 -8.07
CA SER A 90 -18.30 1.83 -7.80
C SER A 90 -18.11 1.51 -6.31
N GLN A 91 -17.30 2.30 -5.60
CA GLN A 91 -17.05 2.10 -4.18
C GLN A 91 -18.27 2.48 -3.34
N ARG A 92 -19.02 3.52 -3.73
CA ARG A 92 -20.34 3.85 -3.15
C ARG A 92 -21.34 2.70 -3.36
N ALA A 93 -21.40 2.15 -4.57
CA ALA A 93 -22.28 1.02 -4.88
C ALA A 93 -21.93 -0.25 -4.06
N LYS A 94 -20.64 -0.53 -3.84
CA LYS A 94 -20.21 -1.62 -2.94
C LYS A 94 -20.67 -1.38 -1.50
N LYS A 95 -20.51 -0.17 -0.97
CA LYS A 95 -20.98 0.19 0.37
C LYS A 95 -22.49 0.07 0.53
N ALA A 96 -23.27 0.50 -0.47
CA ALA A 96 -24.73 0.31 -0.49
C ALA A 96 -25.13 -1.18 -0.39
N LYS A 97 -24.28 -2.09 -0.90
CA LYS A 97 -24.43 -3.55 -0.77
C LYS A 97 -23.83 -4.14 0.52
N ASN A 98 -23.55 -3.31 1.54
CA ASN A 98 -22.92 -3.71 2.80
C ASN A 98 -21.55 -4.41 2.63
N ILE A 99 -20.78 -4.03 1.60
CA ILE A 99 -19.41 -4.48 1.43
C ILE A 99 -18.48 -3.47 2.10
N ASP A 100 -17.76 -3.90 3.14
CA ASP A 100 -16.73 -3.08 3.79
C ASP A 100 -15.52 -3.02 2.84
N THR A 101 -15.37 -1.91 2.12
CA THR A 101 -14.29 -1.67 1.15
C THR A 101 -13.66 -0.30 1.38
N TYR A 102 -12.33 -0.26 1.39
CA TYR A 102 -11.56 0.97 1.53
C TYR A 102 -10.31 0.89 0.64
N TYR A 103 -10.10 1.94 -0.14
CA TYR A 103 -8.94 2.11 -0.99
C TYR A 103 -8.45 3.54 -0.82
N LYS A 104 -7.36 3.73 -0.08
CA LYS A 104 -6.74 5.03 0.10
C LYS A 104 -5.89 5.34 -1.13
N ILE A 105 -5.99 6.57 -1.60
CA ILE A 105 -5.16 7.14 -2.66
C ILE A 105 -4.40 8.29 -2.03
N ASP A 106 -3.09 8.30 -2.22
CA ASP A 106 -2.22 9.35 -1.72
C ASP A 106 -1.90 10.29 -2.89
N TYR A 107 -2.74 11.32 -3.07
CA TYR A 107 -2.55 12.30 -4.14
C TYR A 107 -1.35 13.20 -3.87
N GLN A 108 -0.55 13.43 -4.91
CA GLN A 108 0.51 14.42 -4.88
C GLN A 108 0.04 15.70 -5.57
N LYS A 109 0.23 16.82 -4.87
CA LYS A 109 -0.01 18.15 -5.43
C LYS A 109 0.98 18.37 -6.58
N VAL A 110 0.45 18.67 -7.76
CA VAL A 110 1.24 19.12 -8.91
C VAL A 110 1.01 20.61 -9.07
N ASP A 111 2.07 21.39 -8.89
CA ASP A 111 2.02 22.84 -8.99
C ASP A 111 2.53 23.27 -10.37
N ALA A 112 1.60 23.72 -11.21
CA ALA A 112 1.92 24.16 -12.57
C ALA A 112 2.91 25.33 -12.58
N ASN A 113 2.78 26.27 -11.64
CA ASN A 113 3.67 27.42 -11.57
C ASN A 113 5.08 26.97 -11.19
N LEU A 114 5.22 26.08 -10.21
CA LEU A 114 6.52 25.53 -9.84
C LEU A 114 7.20 24.81 -11.02
N ILE A 115 6.45 23.98 -11.75
CA ILE A 115 6.97 23.27 -12.95
C ILE A 115 7.49 24.27 -13.98
N LEU A 116 6.71 25.31 -14.30
CA LEU A 116 7.07 26.29 -15.31
C LEU A 116 8.21 27.22 -14.84
N THR A 117 8.31 27.51 -13.54
CA THR A 117 9.45 28.23 -12.97
C THR A 117 10.73 27.41 -13.09
N GLN A 118 10.71 26.13 -12.71
CA GLN A 118 11.86 25.23 -12.85
C GLN A 118 12.32 25.06 -14.31
N LEU A 119 11.36 25.01 -15.23
CA LEU A 119 11.64 25.01 -16.67
C LEU A 119 12.40 26.28 -17.08
N LYS A 120 11.92 27.46 -16.68
CA LYS A 120 12.57 28.75 -16.97
C LYS A 120 13.98 28.85 -16.38
N GLU A 121 14.16 28.36 -15.15
CA GLU A 121 15.44 28.24 -14.46
C GLU A 121 16.44 27.32 -15.19
N GLY A 122 15.97 26.53 -16.17
CA GLY A 122 16.83 25.70 -17.00
C GLY A 122 17.02 24.28 -16.47
N LYS A 123 16.22 23.84 -15.49
CA LYS A 123 16.23 22.44 -15.05
C LYS A 123 15.84 21.53 -16.21
N SER A 124 16.46 20.36 -16.30
CA SER A 124 16.06 19.34 -17.25
C SER A 124 14.62 18.88 -16.98
N ILE A 125 13.98 18.32 -18.01
CA ILE A 125 12.62 17.78 -17.90
C ILE A 125 12.62 16.59 -16.94
N GLU A 126 13.68 15.78 -16.93
CA GLU A 126 13.83 14.70 -15.96
C GLU A 126 13.91 15.22 -14.52
N GLU A 127 14.65 16.30 -14.24
CA GLU A 127 14.69 16.91 -12.90
C GLU A 127 13.32 17.45 -12.47
N ILE A 128 12.56 18.04 -13.39
CA ILE A 128 11.20 18.54 -13.14
C ILE A 128 10.24 17.38 -12.84
N LEU A 129 10.39 16.25 -13.52
CA LEU A 129 9.52 15.07 -13.37
C LEU A 129 9.91 14.18 -12.19
N ALA A 130 11.18 14.17 -11.78
CA ALA A 130 11.73 13.28 -10.76
C ALA A 130 10.90 13.22 -9.46
N PRO A 131 10.38 14.33 -8.90
CA PRO A 131 9.56 14.28 -7.69
C PRO A 131 8.25 13.50 -7.83
N TYR A 132 7.76 13.32 -9.07
CA TYR A 132 6.50 12.64 -9.37
C TYR A 132 6.70 11.15 -9.74
N VAL A 133 7.94 10.72 -9.98
CA VAL A 133 8.24 9.32 -10.32
C VAL A 133 8.09 8.45 -9.07
N PRO A 134 7.25 7.39 -9.10
CA PRO A 134 7.10 6.49 -7.97
C PRO A 134 8.42 5.83 -7.55
N THR A 135 8.74 5.89 -6.26
CA THR A 135 9.98 5.30 -5.71
C THR A 135 9.91 3.78 -5.58
N TYR A 136 8.72 3.19 -5.67
CA TYR A 136 8.55 1.76 -5.56
C TYR A 136 9.17 1.05 -6.78
N PRO A 137 10.16 0.14 -6.62
CA PRO A 137 10.90 -0.44 -7.75
C PRO A 137 10.02 -1.13 -8.80
N GLN A 138 8.88 -1.68 -8.39
CA GLN A 138 7.90 -2.29 -9.30
C GLN A 138 7.39 -1.32 -10.36
N PHE A 139 7.40 0.00 -10.13
CA PHE A 139 6.97 0.95 -11.14
C PHE A 139 7.82 0.81 -12.40
N LYS A 140 9.15 0.86 -12.25
CA LYS A 140 10.09 0.71 -13.36
C LYS A 140 10.01 -0.70 -13.95
N ILE A 141 10.14 -1.73 -13.11
CA ILE A 141 10.23 -3.13 -13.57
C ILE A 141 8.96 -3.54 -14.34
N LEU A 142 7.78 -3.19 -13.83
CA LEU A 142 6.52 -3.53 -14.48
C LEU A 142 6.30 -2.70 -15.76
N SER A 143 6.72 -1.42 -15.76
CA SER A 143 6.66 -0.57 -16.96
C SER A 143 7.57 -1.08 -18.07
N ASP A 144 8.80 -1.46 -17.75
CA ASP A 144 9.77 -2.03 -18.70
C ASP A 144 9.22 -3.34 -19.28
N LYS A 145 8.68 -4.23 -18.43
CA LYS A 145 8.05 -5.48 -18.89
C LYS A 145 6.82 -5.23 -19.77
N TYR A 146 5.98 -4.27 -19.40
CA TYR A 146 4.81 -3.88 -20.19
C TYR A 146 5.21 -3.38 -21.58
N LYS A 147 6.21 -2.49 -21.66
CA LYS A 147 6.73 -1.96 -22.93
C LYS A 147 7.38 -3.04 -23.79
N SER A 148 8.10 -3.98 -23.19
CA SER A 148 8.64 -5.14 -23.88
C SER A 148 7.52 -5.98 -24.50
N LEU A 149 6.46 -6.26 -23.74
CA LEU A 149 5.31 -7.04 -24.22
C LEU A 149 4.48 -6.30 -25.28
N LEU A 150 4.47 -4.97 -25.32
CA LEU A 150 3.80 -4.22 -26.39
C LEU A 150 4.42 -4.43 -27.77
N LYS A 151 5.68 -4.88 -27.84
CA LYS A 151 6.37 -5.16 -29.11
C LYS A 151 6.03 -6.55 -29.66
N ASP A 152 5.48 -7.42 -28.81
CA ASP A 152 5.05 -8.77 -29.18
C ASP A 152 3.65 -8.69 -29.83
N ARG A 153 3.51 -9.24 -31.04
CA ARG A 153 2.26 -9.19 -31.82
C ARG A 153 1.17 -10.10 -31.25
N ASP A 154 1.55 -11.15 -30.53
CA ASP A 154 0.64 -12.19 -30.01
C ASP A 154 0.25 -11.97 -28.55
N VAL A 155 0.71 -10.88 -27.95
CA VAL A 155 0.45 -10.58 -26.54
C VAL A 155 -1.05 -10.47 -26.24
N ASN A 156 -1.46 -11.12 -25.15
CA ASN A 156 -2.83 -11.07 -24.68
C ASN A 156 -3.24 -9.63 -24.24
N LYS A 157 -4.17 -9.00 -24.97
CA LYS A 157 -4.69 -7.65 -24.66
C LYS A 157 -5.26 -7.51 -23.24
N LYS A 158 -5.87 -8.58 -22.68
CA LYS A 158 -6.38 -8.57 -21.29
C LYS A 158 -5.22 -8.50 -20.29
N LEU A 159 -4.10 -9.18 -20.56
CA LEU A 159 -2.89 -9.10 -19.75
C LEU A 159 -2.30 -7.68 -19.79
N LEU A 160 -2.14 -7.11 -20.99
CA LEU A 160 -1.64 -5.73 -21.14
C LEU A 160 -2.51 -4.72 -20.36
N ARG A 161 -3.84 -4.80 -20.49
CA ARG A 161 -4.76 -3.95 -19.73
C ARG A 161 -4.56 -4.12 -18.23
N LYS A 162 -4.39 -5.35 -17.76
CA LYS A 162 -4.18 -5.65 -16.34
C LYS A 162 -2.86 -5.08 -15.84
N MET A 163 -1.77 -5.25 -16.59
CA MET A 163 -0.47 -4.65 -16.28
C MET A 163 -0.56 -3.13 -16.23
N ARG A 164 -1.19 -2.51 -17.24
CA ARG A 164 -1.39 -1.07 -17.32
C ARG A 164 -2.11 -0.51 -16.10
N ILE A 165 -3.21 -1.12 -15.67
CA ILE A 165 -3.94 -0.71 -14.46
C ILE A 165 -3.04 -0.79 -13.22
N ASN A 166 -2.22 -1.83 -13.07
CA ASN A 166 -1.35 -1.96 -11.90
C ASN A 166 -0.18 -0.97 -11.89
N ILE A 167 0.35 -0.58 -13.06
CA ILE A 167 1.30 0.53 -13.17
C ILE A 167 0.66 1.83 -12.65
N GLU A 168 -0.59 2.09 -13.03
CA GLU A 168 -1.33 3.26 -12.53
C GLU A 168 -1.64 3.19 -11.03
N ARG A 169 -1.90 1.99 -10.49
CA ARG A 169 -2.05 1.80 -9.04
C ARG A 169 -0.77 2.14 -8.27
N ILE A 170 0.40 1.86 -8.84
CA ILE A 170 1.68 2.18 -8.19
C ILE A 170 1.86 3.70 -8.09
N LYS A 171 1.47 4.46 -9.11
CA LYS A 171 1.47 5.94 -9.05
C LYS A 171 0.58 6.49 -7.94
N MET A 172 -0.53 5.80 -7.65
CA MET A 172 -1.49 6.19 -6.60
C MET A 172 -1.10 5.75 -5.18
N MET A 173 0.04 5.05 -5.01
CA MET A 173 0.58 4.68 -3.70
C MET A 173 1.28 5.86 -3.03
N THR A 174 1.57 5.75 -1.73
CA THR A 174 2.44 6.72 -1.05
C THR A 174 3.80 6.82 -1.75
N HIS A 175 4.24 8.04 -2.04
CA HIS A 175 5.50 8.30 -2.73
C HIS A 175 6.73 7.85 -1.94
N ASN A 176 6.65 7.86 -0.62
CA ASN A 176 7.69 7.35 0.26
C ASN A 176 7.18 6.11 1.01
N LEU A 177 7.69 4.94 0.64
CA LEU A 177 7.45 3.67 1.35
C LEU A 177 8.37 3.50 2.57
N GLY A 178 9.37 4.36 2.72
CA GLY A 178 10.45 4.20 3.68
C GLY A 178 11.57 3.28 3.18
N LYS A 179 12.71 3.34 3.86
CA LYS A 179 13.89 2.53 3.55
C LYS A 179 13.65 1.04 3.85
N ASN A 180 13.07 0.76 5.01
CA ASN A 180 12.71 -0.58 5.46
C ASN A 180 11.21 -0.62 5.78
N TYR A 181 10.45 -1.52 5.16
CA TYR A 181 8.99 -1.55 5.30
C TYR A 181 8.40 -2.94 5.06
N LEU A 182 7.19 -3.15 5.55
CA LEU A 182 6.38 -4.31 5.23
C LEU A 182 5.38 -3.96 4.14
N ILE A 183 5.25 -4.79 3.12
CA ILE A 183 4.25 -4.64 2.07
C ILE A 183 3.42 -5.90 1.94
N VAL A 184 2.11 -5.77 2.12
CA VAL A 184 1.11 -6.83 1.95
C VAL A 184 0.46 -6.61 0.60
N ASN A 185 0.76 -7.47 -0.37
CA ASN A 185 0.06 -7.45 -1.65
C ASN A 185 -1.16 -8.37 -1.56
N VAL A 186 -2.36 -7.78 -1.55
CA VAL A 186 -3.58 -8.51 -1.22
C VAL A 186 -3.92 -9.63 -2.24
N PRO A 187 -3.84 -9.39 -3.57
CA PRO A 187 -4.12 -10.41 -4.57
C PRO A 187 -3.12 -11.57 -4.64
N ASP A 188 -1.84 -11.37 -4.31
CA ASP A 188 -0.81 -12.45 -4.39
C ASP A 188 -0.70 -13.28 -3.09
N PHE A 189 -1.43 -12.85 -2.06
CA PHE A 189 -1.46 -13.44 -0.73
C PHE A 189 -0.10 -13.53 -0.05
N ASN A 190 0.79 -12.56 -0.28
CA ASN A 190 2.06 -12.46 0.44
C ASN A 190 2.18 -11.17 1.22
N VAL A 191 2.98 -11.25 2.28
CA VAL A 191 3.65 -10.10 2.87
C VAL A 191 5.15 -10.24 2.62
N ARG A 192 5.79 -9.12 2.29
CA ARG A 192 7.24 -8.99 2.14
C ARG A 192 7.75 -7.97 3.14
N PHE A 193 8.86 -8.29 3.80
CA PHE A 193 9.66 -7.29 4.48
C PHE A 193 10.75 -6.86 3.51
N ILE A 194 10.72 -5.60 3.09
CA ILE A 194 11.76 -4.98 2.28
C ILE A 194 12.73 -4.26 3.21
N GLU A 195 14.01 -4.60 3.10
CA GLU A 195 15.11 -3.94 3.80
C GLU A 195 16.20 -3.61 2.78
N ASP A 196 16.65 -2.36 2.76
CA ASP A 196 17.68 -1.88 1.80
C ASP A 196 17.35 -2.24 0.34
N GLY A 197 16.07 -2.13 -0.03
CA GLY A 197 15.57 -2.41 -1.37
C GLY A 197 15.43 -3.90 -1.73
N LYS A 198 15.73 -4.83 -0.82
CA LYS A 198 15.65 -6.29 -1.04
C LYS A 198 14.59 -6.93 -0.13
N THR A 199 13.94 -7.98 -0.62
CA THR A 199 13.04 -8.80 0.21
C THR A 199 13.85 -9.62 1.21
N SER A 200 13.83 -9.26 2.50
CA SER A 200 14.52 -10.00 3.56
C SER A 200 13.68 -11.13 4.14
N LEU A 201 12.34 -10.98 4.15
CA LEU A 201 11.39 -12.02 4.52
C LEU A 201 10.20 -12.01 3.57
N MET A 202 9.70 -13.21 3.26
CA MET A 202 8.44 -13.39 2.54
C MET A 202 7.66 -14.57 3.12
N PHE A 203 6.36 -14.38 3.32
CA PHE A 203 5.46 -15.46 3.72
C PHE A 203 4.01 -15.16 3.37
N GLY A 204 3.18 -16.20 3.36
CA GLY A 204 1.80 -16.11 2.98
C GLY A 204 0.94 -15.36 4.01
N VAL A 205 -0.15 -14.78 3.51
CA VAL A 205 -1.20 -14.16 4.31
C VAL A 205 -2.58 -14.75 4.01
N VAL A 206 -3.52 -14.56 4.94
CA VAL A 206 -4.97 -14.69 4.71
C VAL A 206 -5.58 -13.31 4.89
N VAL A 207 -6.30 -12.85 3.87
CA VAL A 207 -6.92 -11.53 3.77
C VAL A 207 -8.43 -11.59 3.98
N GLY A 208 -9.03 -10.41 4.02
CA GLY A 208 -10.47 -10.18 4.12
C GLY A 208 -11.28 -10.96 3.10
N LYS A 209 -12.51 -11.31 3.45
CA LYS A 209 -13.47 -11.84 2.49
C LYS A 209 -14.01 -10.74 1.58
N TYR A 210 -14.68 -11.13 0.48
CA TYR A 210 -15.26 -10.17 -0.48
C TYR A 210 -16.13 -9.07 0.18
N VAL A 211 -16.95 -9.43 1.16
CA VAL A 211 -17.84 -8.48 1.88
C VAL A 211 -17.15 -7.73 3.03
N LYS A 212 -15.93 -8.13 3.41
CA LYS A 212 -15.11 -7.49 4.47
C LYS A 212 -13.67 -7.41 4.00
N GLN A 213 -13.43 -6.56 3.02
CA GLN A 213 -12.17 -6.50 2.29
C GLN A 213 -11.06 -5.99 3.19
N THR A 214 -9.85 -6.52 3.01
CA THR A 214 -8.66 -5.89 3.59
C THR A 214 -8.45 -4.53 2.91
N PRO A 215 -8.39 -3.43 3.69
CA PRO A 215 -8.27 -2.08 3.15
C PRO A 215 -6.89 -1.84 2.52
N ILE A 216 -6.85 -1.02 1.47
CA ILE A 216 -5.61 -0.62 0.78
C ILE A 216 -5.16 0.73 1.36
N PHE A 217 -4.01 0.79 2.02
CA PHE A 217 -3.50 1.98 2.72
C PHE A 217 -2.08 1.79 3.26
N SER A 218 -1.48 2.89 3.71
CA SER A 218 -0.19 2.93 4.40
C SER A 218 -0.37 3.36 5.87
N SER A 219 0.43 2.79 6.78
CA SER A 219 0.46 3.13 8.21
C SER A 219 1.82 2.79 8.82
N LEU A 220 2.04 3.15 10.08
CA LEU A 220 3.25 2.80 10.83
C LEU A 220 2.93 1.74 11.89
N MET A 221 3.69 0.64 11.91
CA MET A 221 3.71 -0.31 13.03
C MET A 221 4.31 0.38 14.25
N LYS A 222 3.61 0.33 15.38
CA LYS A 222 4.06 0.95 16.63
C LYS A 222 4.53 -0.08 17.65
N TYR A 223 3.84 -1.21 17.76
CA TYR A 223 4.13 -2.23 18.77
C TYR A 223 3.56 -3.58 18.39
N ILE A 224 4.04 -4.63 19.06
CA ILE A 224 3.60 -6.00 18.94
C ILE A 224 2.98 -6.44 20.27
N VAL A 225 1.84 -7.12 20.21
CA VAL A 225 1.21 -7.75 21.38
C VAL A 225 1.50 -9.25 21.33
N ILE A 226 2.27 -9.72 22.29
CA ILE A 226 2.56 -11.13 22.54
C ILE A 226 1.47 -11.69 23.45
N ASN A 227 0.99 -12.90 23.15
CA ASN A 227 -0.12 -13.57 23.82
C ASN A 227 -1.35 -12.63 23.97
N PRO A 228 -1.92 -12.12 22.87
CA PRO A 228 -2.99 -11.13 22.94
C PRO A 228 -4.27 -11.70 23.57
N THR A 229 -5.04 -10.84 24.23
CA THR A 229 -6.48 -11.07 24.39
C THR A 229 -7.18 -10.77 23.07
N TRP A 230 -8.33 -11.41 22.83
CA TRP A 230 -9.20 -11.06 21.71
C TRP A 230 -10.49 -10.45 22.22
N ASN A 231 -10.64 -9.14 22.03
CA ASN A 231 -11.91 -8.45 22.18
C ASN A 231 -12.81 -8.83 21.00
N ILE A 232 -13.83 -9.64 21.27
CA ILE A 232 -14.71 -10.18 20.23
C ILE A 232 -15.67 -9.07 19.80
N PRO A 233 -15.69 -8.68 18.50
CA PRO A 233 -16.62 -7.69 17.99
C PRO A 233 -18.08 -8.10 18.19
N ASP A 234 -18.96 -7.14 18.47
CA ASP A 234 -20.40 -7.36 18.70
C ASP A 234 -21.04 -8.19 17.57
N SER A 235 -20.67 -7.94 16.31
CA SER A 235 -21.16 -8.74 15.17
C SER A 235 -20.80 -10.23 15.24
N ILE A 236 -19.64 -10.58 15.80
CA ILE A 236 -19.23 -11.97 16.02
C ILE A 236 -19.90 -12.51 17.29
N ALA A 237 -20.02 -11.68 18.33
CA ALA A 237 -20.73 -12.06 19.55
C ALA A 237 -22.16 -12.52 19.22
N ARG A 238 -22.93 -11.69 18.51
CA ARG A 238 -24.33 -11.98 18.14
C ARG A 238 -24.49 -13.18 17.21
N LYS A 239 -23.61 -13.35 16.23
CA LYS A 239 -23.73 -14.40 15.19
C LYS A 239 -23.15 -15.75 15.61
N SER A 240 -22.14 -15.75 16.46
CA SER A 240 -21.31 -16.94 16.72
C SER A 240 -21.16 -17.31 18.19
N ILE A 241 -21.02 -16.32 19.08
CA ILE A 241 -20.70 -16.60 20.49
C ILE A 241 -21.98 -16.81 21.30
N ILE A 242 -22.87 -15.82 21.29
CA ILE A 242 -24.12 -15.82 22.05
C ILE A 242 -25.00 -17.03 21.69
N PRO A 243 -25.22 -17.38 20.41
CA PRO A 243 -26.06 -18.53 20.07
C PRO A 243 -25.48 -19.86 20.57
N ARG A 244 -24.14 -20.02 20.54
CA ARG A 244 -23.48 -21.24 21.02
C ARG A 244 -23.44 -21.30 22.54
N MET A 245 -23.21 -20.17 23.20
CA MET A 245 -23.25 -20.04 24.65
C MET A 245 -24.64 -20.34 25.23
N VAL A 246 -25.71 -19.92 24.55
CA VAL A 246 -27.09 -20.21 24.99
C VAL A 246 -27.41 -21.71 24.87
N ARG A 247 -26.94 -22.37 23.81
CA ARG A 247 -27.15 -23.82 23.61
C ARG A 247 -26.26 -24.69 24.50
N ASP A 248 -25.09 -24.20 24.88
CA ASP A 248 -24.08 -24.99 25.59
C ASP A 248 -23.42 -24.15 26.68
N SER A 249 -23.74 -24.51 27.92
CA SER A 249 -23.32 -23.79 29.11
C SER A 249 -21.79 -23.78 29.31
N GLY A 250 -21.09 -24.80 28.82
CA GLY A 250 -19.64 -24.95 28.91
C GLY A 250 -18.85 -24.31 27.75
N TYR A 251 -19.54 -23.83 26.70
CA TYR A 251 -18.90 -23.30 25.49
C TYR A 251 -17.87 -22.21 25.78
N LEU A 252 -18.22 -21.23 26.63
CA LEU A 252 -17.31 -20.12 26.96
C LEU A 252 -16.06 -20.60 27.68
N ALA A 253 -16.20 -21.51 28.65
CA ALA A 253 -15.09 -22.06 29.42
C ALA A 253 -14.13 -22.82 28.51
N ARG A 254 -14.63 -23.74 27.65
CA ARG A 254 -13.81 -24.50 26.70
C ARG A 254 -13.10 -23.62 25.67
N ARG A 255 -13.68 -22.46 25.34
CA ARG A 255 -13.07 -21.47 24.43
C ARG A 255 -12.21 -20.43 25.15
N GLY A 256 -12.15 -20.45 26.48
CA GLY A 256 -11.43 -19.45 27.27
C GLY A 256 -12.01 -18.03 27.14
N ILE A 257 -13.31 -17.90 26.90
CA ILE A 257 -14.01 -16.62 26.73
C ILE A 257 -14.64 -16.21 28.07
N VAL A 258 -14.50 -14.93 28.42
CA VAL A 258 -15.16 -14.32 29.59
C VAL A 258 -16.09 -13.20 29.15
N ILE A 259 -17.12 -12.92 29.97
CA ILE A 259 -18.06 -11.81 29.77
C ILE A 259 -17.73 -10.69 30.75
N ARG A 260 -17.62 -9.47 30.25
CA ARG A 260 -17.19 -8.28 30.98
C ARG A 260 -18.09 -7.09 30.66
N LYS A 261 -18.18 -6.11 31.55
CA LYS A 261 -18.90 -4.85 31.29
C LYS A 261 -18.19 -3.95 30.26
N ALA A 262 -16.86 -4.02 30.18
CA ALA A 262 -16.05 -3.24 29.24
C ALA A 262 -14.98 -4.09 28.54
N HIS A 263 -14.25 -3.50 27.57
CA HIS A 263 -13.15 -4.14 26.82
C HIS A 263 -11.85 -4.32 27.64
N SER A 264 -11.98 -4.69 28.92
CA SER A 264 -10.88 -4.93 29.85
C SER A 264 -11.16 -6.17 30.70
N LEU A 265 -10.13 -6.99 30.92
CA LEU A 265 -10.20 -8.13 31.84
C LEU A 265 -10.36 -7.70 33.30
N GLU A 266 -10.03 -6.45 33.64
CA GLU A 266 -10.20 -5.89 34.98
C GLU A 266 -11.61 -5.35 35.23
N SER A 267 -12.39 -5.12 34.16
CA SER A 267 -13.77 -4.63 34.33
C SER A 267 -14.69 -5.69 34.96
N ALA A 268 -15.81 -5.25 35.53
CA ALA A 268 -16.72 -6.12 36.25
C ALA A 268 -17.12 -7.36 35.43
N LYS A 269 -17.04 -8.54 36.07
CA LYS A 269 -17.51 -9.81 35.51
C LYS A 269 -19.02 -9.76 35.34
N VAL A 270 -19.52 -10.36 34.26
CA VAL A 270 -20.96 -10.52 34.03
C VAL A 270 -21.28 -12.00 34.10
N ASN A 271 -22.19 -12.37 35.00
CA ASN A 271 -22.70 -13.74 35.04
C ASN A 271 -23.56 -13.98 33.81
N ARG A 272 -23.35 -15.09 33.10
CA ARG A 272 -24.18 -15.48 31.96
C ARG A 272 -25.66 -15.58 32.37
N ASN A 273 -25.96 -16.16 33.52
CA ASN A 273 -27.33 -16.44 33.93
C ASN A 273 -28.10 -15.18 34.37
N SER A 274 -27.41 -14.06 34.60
CA SER A 274 -28.05 -12.80 35.02
C SER A 274 -28.50 -11.91 33.84
N VAL A 275 -28.48 -12.41 32.61
CA VAL A 275 -28.76 -11.64 31.40
C VAL A 275 -29.67 -12.41 30.46
N ASN A 276 -30.73 -11.76 29.97
CA ASN A 276 -31.53 -12.29 28.86
C ASN A 276 -30.76 -12.13 27.54
N TRP A 277 -30.24 -13.25 27.01
CA TRP A 277 -29.41 -13.25 25.80
C TRP A 277 -30.19 -13.32 24.48
N LYS A 278 -31.46 -13.72 24.52
CA LYS A 278 -32.28 -13.92 23.30
C LYS A 278 -32.27 -12.69 22.36
N PRO A 279 -32.42 -11.44 22.85
CA PRO A 279 -32.40 -10.25 21.98
C PRO A 279 -31.08 -10.04 21.22
N TYR A 280 -29.98 -10.63 21.70
CA TYR A 280 -28.64 -10.46 21.14
C TYR A 280 -28.24 -11.57 20.16
N ILE A 281 -29.13 -12.49 19.80
CA ILE A 281 -28.87 -13.52 18.78
C ILE A 281 -29.11 -12.94 17.38
N GLY A 282 -28.18 -13.18 16.44
CA GLY A 282 -28.35 -12.82 15.02
C GLY A 282 -28.18 -11.32 14.71
N GLY A 283 -28.80 -10.83 13.63
CA GLY A 283 -28.98 -9.39 13.34
C GLY A 283 -27.73 -8.47 13.29
N LYS A 284 -28.00 -7.16 13.36
CA LYS A 284 -27.05 -6.07 13.60
C LYS A 284 -27.41 -5.40 14.93
N GLY A 285 -26.46 -4.75 15.60
CA GLY A 285 -26.73 -3.98 16.82
C GLY A 285 -25.62 -4.06 17.86
N TYR A 286 -25.66 -3.13 18.81
CA TYR A 286 -24.75 -3.05 19.95
C TYR A 286 -25.02 -4.18 20.95
N VAL A 287 -23.96 -4.69 21.56
CA VAL A 287 -24.04 -5.59 22.71
C VAL A 287 -23.45 -4.86 23.93
N PRO A 288 -24.24 -4.63 25.00
CA PRO A 288 -23.79 -3.90 26.20
C PRO A 288 -22.85 -4.71 27.10
N TYR A 289 -22.35 -5.84 26.60
CA TYR A 289 -21.43 -6.74 27.29
C TYR A 289 -20.31 -7.14 26.32
N LYS A 290 -19.09 -7.24 26.83
CA LYS A 290 -17.91 -7.51 26.02
C LYS A 290 -17.40 -8.92 26.28
N PHE A 291 -17.37 -9.70 25.20
CA PHE A 291 -16.79 -11.04 25.20
C PHE A 291 -15.30 -10.92 24.90
N ILE A 292 -14.48 -11.47 25.79
CA ILE A 292 -13.02 -11.40 25.67
C ILE A 292 -12.47 -12.82 25.71
N GLN A 293 -11.82 -13.26 24.63
CA GLN A 293 -11.06 -14.50 24.66
C GLN A 293 -9.69 -14.24 25.31
N LYS A 294 -9.38 -15.00 26.36
CA LYS A 294 -8.11 -14.91 27.09
C LYS A 294 -6.94 -15.42 26.23
N PRO A 295 -5.70 -15.01 26.55
CA PRO A 295 -4.52 -15.57 25.91
C PRO A 295 -4.48 -17.08 26.06
N SER A 296 -4.29 -17.80 24.96
CA SER A 296 -4.23 -19.26 24.91
C SER A 296 -3.69 -19.71 23.54
N THR A 297 -3.30 -20.98 23.44
CA THR A 297 -2.90 -21.59 22.15
C THR A 297 -4.06 -21.71 21.17
N SER A 298 -5.31 -21.68 21.67
CA SER A 298 -6.54 -21.73 20.87
C SER A 298 -7.16 -20.34 20.61
N ASN A 299 -6.47 -19.26 20.97
CA ASN A 299 -6.94 -17.89 20.74
C ASN A 299 -7.08 -17.62 19.24
N ALA A 300 -8.20 -17.01 18.80
CA ALA A 300 -8.45 -16.74 17.39
C ALA A 300 -7.45 -15.76 16.74
N LEU A 301 -6.77 -14.92 17.55
CA LEU A 301 -5.68 -14.06 17.12
C LEU A 301 -4.31 -14.75 17.15
N GLY A 302 -4.27 -16.04 17.49
CA GLY A 302 -3.04 -16.76 17.77
C GLY A 302 -2.27 -16.14 18.93
N ARG A 303 -0.94 -16.18 18.86
CA ARG A 303 -0.07 -15.77 19.97
C ARG A 303 0.71 -14.48 19.73
N VAL A 304 0.56 -13.85 18.56
CA VAL A 304 1.24 -12.59 18.22
C VAL A 304 0.33 -11.71 17.39
N LYS A 305 0.28 -10.42 17.70
CA LYS A 305 -0.50 -9.40 16.98
C LYS A 305 0.35 -8.16 16.75
N PHE A 306 0.50 -7.74 15.50
CA PHE A 306 1.29 -6.59 15.08
C PHE A 306 0.39 -5.38 14.86
N ILE A 307 0.63 -4.30 15.61
CA ILE A 307 -0.28 -3.15 15.68
C ILE A 307 0.29 -1.96 14.91
N PHE A 308 -0.49 -1.51 13.93
CA PHE A 308 -0.29 -0.29 13.17
C PHE A 308 -1.59 0.52 13.26
N PRO A 309 -1.71 1.47 14.21
CA PRO A 309 -2.98 2.17 14.46
C PRO A 309 -3.54 2.84 13.21
N ASN A 310 -4.82 2.60 12.92
CA ASN A 310 -5.50 3.09 11.72
C ASN A 310 -7.01 3.20 11.93
N LYS A 311 -7.68 4.01 11.10
CA LYS A 311 -9.14 4.24 11.15
C LYS A 311 -10.00 3.04 10.75
N TYR A 312 -9.40 1.98 10.19
CA TYR A 312 -10.12 0.79 9.72
C TYR A 312 -10.15 -0.34 10.76
N SER A 313 -9.50 -0.17 11.91
CA SER A 313 -9.37 -1.19 12.96
C SER A 313 -8.71 -2.50 12.48
N VAL A 314 -7.81 -2.42 11.49
CA VAL A 314 -7.10 -3.57 10.89
C VAL A 314 -5.72 -3.76 11.51
N TYR A 315 -5.26 -5.00 11.61
CA TYR A 315 -3.93 -5.36 12.10
C TYR A 315 -3.46 -6.68 11.45
N MET A 316 -2.18 -7.00 11.61
CA MET A 316 -1.63 -8.32 11.26
C MET A 316 -1.58 -9.19 12.51
N HIS A 317 -1.87 -10.48 12.39
CA HIS A 317 -1.83 -11.36 13.56
C HIS A 317 -1.59 -12.83 13.20
N ASP A 318 -1.23 -13.62 14.20
CA ASP A 318 -1.15 -15.07 14.13
C ASP A 318 -2.54 -15.73 14.02
N THR A 319 -2.62 -17.03 13.81
CA THR A 319 -3.90 -17.72 13.66
C THR A 319 -3.76 -19.20 14.01
N THR A 320 -4.80 -19.75 14.62
CA THR A 320 -4.94 -21.21 14.80
C THR A 320 -5.28 -21.92 13.49
N GLY A 321 -5.83 -21.19 12.51
CA GLY A 321 -6.19 -21.72 11.19
C GLY A 321 -5.01 -21.88 10.22
N LYS A 322 -3.91 -22.52 10.65
CA LYS A 322 -2.69 -22.68 9.84
C LYS A 322 -2.89 -23.51 8.57
N TYR A 323 -3.87 -24.41 8.55
CA TYR A 323 -4.24 -25.19 7.36
C TYR A 323 -4.57 -24.31 6.13
N ARG A 324 -5.01 -23.07 6.35
CA ARG A 324 -5.32 -22.12 5.26
C ARG A 324 -4.09 -21.73 4.44
N PHE A 325 -2.89 -21.94 4.98
CA PHE A 325 -1.66 -21.65 4.27
C PHE A 325 -1.23 -22.80 3.33
N LYS A 326 -1.84 -23.99 3.44
CA LYS A 326 -1.51 -25.15 2.59
C LYS A 326 -1.89 -25.00 1.11
N SER A 327 -2.70 -24.02 0.75
CA SER A 327 -3.14 -23.76 -0.63
C SER A 327 -3.24 -22.26 -0.90
N ARG A 328 -2.99 -21.82 -2.13
CA ARG A 328 -3.15 -20.42 -2.56
C ARG A 328 -4.54 -20.11 -3.12
N THR A 329 -5.49 -21.06 -3.05
CA THR A 329 -6.85 -20.84 -3.54
C THR A 329 -7.58 -19.73 -2.79
N LYS A 330 -8.48 -19.02 -3.49
CA LYS A 330 -9.30 -17.94 -2.92
C LYS A 330 -10.04 -18.40 -1.66
N ASN A 331 -10.68 -19.57 -1.70
CA ASN A 331 -11.45 -20.11 -0.56
C ASN A 331 -10.61 -20.26 0.72
N MET A 332 -9.30 -20.52 0.59
CA MET A 332 -8.39 -20.64 1.72
C MET A 332 -7.86 -19.28 2.19
N ARG A 333 -7.47 -18.41 1.24
CA ARG A 333 -6.76 -17.15 1.52
C ARG A 333 -7.65 -15.92 1.68
N VAL A 334 -8.91 -15.97 1.26
CA VAL A 334 -9.89 -14.87 1.33
C VAL A 334 -10.92 -15.19 2.43
N ASN A 335 -10.46 -15.24 3.68
CA ASN A 335 -11.23 -15.78 4.81
C ASN A 335 -11.00 -15.03 6.14
N SER A 336 -10.86 -13.72 6.10
CA SER A 336 -10.80 -12.89 7.30
C SER A 336 -11.94 -11.85 7.30
N SER A 337 -12.04 -11.08 8.38
CA SER A 337 -12.96 -9.93 8.48
C SER A 337 -12.25 -8.59 8.23
N GLY A 338 -11.21 -8.59 7.37
CA GLY A 338 -10.44 -7.41 6.99
C GLY A 338 -9.00 -7.40 7.54
N CYS A 339 -8.78 -7.99 8.71
CA CYS A 339 -7.43 -8.19 9.28
C CYS A 339 -6.58 -9.18 8.47
N ILE A 340 -5.27 -9.14 8.65
CA ILE A 340 -4.32 -9.93 7.85
C ILE A 340 -3.74 -11.02 8.76
N ARG A 341 -4.00 -12.29 8.45
CA ARG A 341 -3.43 -13.42 9.22
C ARG A 341 -2.13 -13.86 8.60
N LEU A 342 -1.10 -14.09 9.41
CA LEU A 342 0.24 -14.43 8.96
C LEU A 342 0.52 -15.93 9.05
N GLU A 343 1.21 -16.45 8.04
CA GLU A 343 1.74 -17.81 8.02
C GLU A 343 2.83 -18.00 9.09
N LYS A 344 3.85 -17.14 9.06
CA LYS A 344 5.05 -17.20 9.91
C LYS A 344 5.20 -16.00 10.86
N PRO A 345 4.25 -15.76 11.79
CA PRO A 345 4.29 -14.61 12.69
C PRO A 345 5.44 -14.67 13.70
N ILE A 346 5.91 -15.87 14.09
CA ILE A 346 7.05 -16.00 15.02
C ILE A 346 8.35 -15.60 14.33
N THR A 347 8.54 -15.99 13.06
CA THR A 347 9.67 -15.54 12.25
C THR A 347 9.67 -14.01 12.14
N LEU A 348 8.52 -13.38 11.87
CA LEU A 348 8.41 -11.93 11.84
C LEU A 348 8.69 -11.28 13.20
N LEU A 349 8.16 -11.85 14.29
CA LEU A 349 8.43 -11.36 15.65
C LEU A 349 9.93 -11.37 15.94
N ASN A 350 10.61 -12.49 15.71
CA ASN A 350 12.03 -12.64 15.99
C ASN A 350 12.86 -11.65 15.16
N HIS A 351 12.55 -11.52 13.87
CA HIS A 351 13.24 -10.58 12.98
C HIS A 351 13.07 -9.12 13.44
N ILE A 352 11.85 -8.73 13.82
CA ILE A 352 11.57 -7.39 14.33
C ILE A 352 12.28 -7.17 15.67
N THR A 353 12.27 -8.15 16.56
CA THR A 353 12.93 -8.07 17.87
C THR A 353 14.40 -7.75 17.72
N THR A 354 15.12 -8.49 16.87
CA THR A 354 16.57 -8.32 16.70
C THR A 354 16.97 -6.95 16.14
N LYS A 355 16.14 -6.35 15.27
CA LYS A 355 16.55 -5.15 14.51
C LYS A 355 15.82 -3.86 14.89
N TYR A 356 14.65 -3.93 15.51
CA TYR A 356 13.73 -2.79 15.68
C TYR A 356 13.23 -2.61 17.12
N THR A 357 13.75 -3.40 18.07
CA THR A 357 13.40 -3.29 19.49
C THR A 357 14.66 -3.20 20.35
N ASP A 358 14.51 -2.69 21.57
CA ASP A 358 15.56 -2.64 22.59
C ASP A 358 15.66 -3.93 23.42
N LYS A 359 14.91 -4.98 23.05
CA LYS A 359 14.82 -6.23 23.80
C LYS A 359 15.60 -7.35 23.11
N SER A 360 16.24 -8.19 23.92
CA SER A 360 16.88 -9.41 23.42
C SER A 360 15.84 -10.44 22.97
N ILE A 361 16.28 -11.33 22.08
CA ILE A 361 15.45 -12.44 21.60
C ILE A 361 15.02 -13.39 22.74
N ASP A 362 15.90 -13.60 23.73
CA ASP A 362 15.62 -14.45 24.89
C ASP A 362 14.55 -13.84 25.78
N PHE A 363 14.60 -12.53 26.01
CA PHE A 363 13.57 -11.83 26.76
C PHE A 363 12.20 -11.98 26.08
N VAL A 364 12.15 -11.73 24.76
CA VAL A 364 10.90 -11.85 23.98
C VAL A 364 10.39 -13.30 23.97
N THR A 365 11.30 -14.27 23.85
CA THR A 365 10.98 -15.71 23.91
C THR A 365 10.41 -16.09 25.28
N ALA A 366 10.98 -15.58 26.37
CA ALA A 366 10.46 -15.79 27.72
C ALA A 366 9.05 -15.19 27.89
N LYS A 367 8.82 -13.96 27.39
CA LYS A 367 7.47 -13.35 27.39
C LYS A 367 6.49 -14.18 26.55
N TYR A 368 6.90 -14.68 25.40
CA TYR A 368 6.10 -15.60 24.60
C TYR A 368 5.75 -16.85 25.42
N ARG A 369 6.74 -17.58 25.96
CA ARG A 369 6.56 -18.82 26.75
C ARG A 369 5.67 -18.64 27.97
N SER A 370 5.70 -17.46 28.62
CA SER A 370 4.91 -17.17 29.82
C SER A 370 3.39 -17.28 29.65
N ARG A 371 2.88 -17.25 28.40
CA ARG A 371 1.45 -17.17 28.04
C ARG A 371 0.71 -15.94 28.61
N LYS A 372 1.41 -15.04 29.29
CA LYS A 372 0.89 -13.76 29.76
C LYS A 372 1.00 -12.73 28.64
N ARG A 373 0.00 -11.85 28.55
CA ARG A 373 -0.03 -10.76 27.58
C ARG A 373 1.16 -9.82 27.83
N TYR A 374 1.87 -9.45 26.78
CA TYR A 374 2.96 -8.47 26.83
C TYR A 374 2.92 -7.58 25.60
N ASN A 375 3.10 -6.27 25.79
CA ASN A 375 3.23 -5.32 24.68
C ASN A 375 4.73 -5.02 24.48
N LEU A 376 5.27 -5.38 23.32
CA LEU A 376 6.62 -5.09 22.89
C LEU A 376 6.60 -3.85 22.00
N ASN A 377 7.13 -2.74 22.49
CA ASN A 377 7.22 -1.49 21.72
C ASN A 377 8.37 -1.56 20.71
N LEU A 378 8.21 -0.87 19.58
CA LEU A 378 9.30 -0.70 18.62
C LEU A 378 10.04 0.60 18.93
N VAL A 379 11.37 0.57 18.86
CA VAL A 379 12.22 1.78 18.94
C VAL A 379 12.03 2.58 17.65
N ASN A 380 12.14 1.89 16.51
CA ASN A 380 11.91 2.45 15.19
C ASN A 380 10.59 1.91 14.63
N LYS A 381 9.65 2.82 14.32
CA LYS A 381 8.38 2.46 13.71
C LYS A 381 8.62 1.92 12.30
N ILE A 382 7.96 0.82 11.95
CA ILE A 382 8.10 0.16 10.64
C ILE A 382 6.90 0.56 9.76
N PRO A 383 7.09 1.23 8.61
CA PRO A 383 6.02 1.42 7.63
C PRO A 383 5.41 0.09 7.18
N ILE A 384 4.08 0.08 7.06
CA ILE A 384 3.32 -1.03 6.51
C ILE A 384 2.43 -0.50 5.41
N HIS A 385 2.52 -1.12 4.24
CA HIS A 385 1.72 -0.80 3.07
C HIS A 385 0.87 -2.01 2.71
N THR A 386 -0.44 -1.82 2.65
CA THR A 386 -1.34 -2.82 2.08
C THR A 386 -1.70 -2.36 0.68
N THR A 387 -1.34 -3.16 -0.32
CA THR A 387 -1.47 -2.84 -1.74
C THR A 387 -2.38 -3.84 -2.46
N TYR A 388 -2.79 -3.48 -3.66
CA TYR A 388 -3.61 -4.34 -4.51
C TYR A 388 -3.02 -4.41 -5.91
N LEU A 389 -1.99 -5.23 -6.09
CA LEU A 389 -1.34 -5.42 -7.37
C LEU A 389 -1.69 -6.80 -7.92
N THR A 390 -2.54 -6.84 -8.96
CA THR A 390 -2.94 -8.07 -9.66
C THR A 390 -1.97 -8.49 -10.76
N THR A 391 -0.98 -7.66 -11.04
CA THR A 391 0.25 -8.03 -11.76
C THR A 391 1.45 -7.47 -11.02
N PHE A 392 2.48 -8.29 -10.85
CA PHE A 392 3.68 -7.97 -10.08
C PHE A 392 4.86 -8.78 -10.62
N ILE A 393 6.08 -8.24 -10.58
CA ILE A 393 7.28 -8.98 -10.95
C ILE A 393 7.92 -9.50 -9.66
N ASP A 394 8.01 -10.82 -9.51
CA ASP A 394 8.57 -11.44 -8.31
C ASP A 394 10.09 -11.31 -8.22
N GLU A 395 10.61 -11.76 -7.08
CA GLU A 395 12.03 -11.77 -6.76
C GLU A 395 12.88 -12.59 -7.76
N ASN A 396 12.25 -13.50 -8.51
CA ASN A 396 12.88 -14.30 -9.56
C ASN A 396 12.64 -13.71 -10.97
N ASN A 397 12.26 -12.43 -11.04
CA ASN A 397 11.96 -11.70 -12.27
C ASN A 397 10.80 -12.30 -13.09
N ARG A 398 9.87 -13.02 -12.44
CA ARG A 398 8.71 -13.64 -13.11
C ARG A 398 7.49 -12.74 -12.98
N LEU A 399 6.74 -12.62 -14.06
CA LEU A 399 5.44 -11.94 -14.05
C LEU A 399 4.40 -12.81 -13.34
N ILE A 400 4.00 -12.37 -12.15
CA ILE A 400 2.88 -12.92 -11.41
C ILE A 400 1.61 -12.22 -11.86
N VAL A 401 0.61 -13.01 -12.24
CA VAL A 401 -0.74 -12.54 -12.60
C VAL A 401 -1.73 -13.13 -11.62
N SER A 402 -2.19 -12.31 -10.68
CA SER A 402 -3.11 -12.71 -9.62
C SER A 402 -4.56 -12.42 -9.98
N ASP A 403 -5.49 -13.16 -9.39
CA ASP A 403 -6.92 -12.94 -9.54
C ASP A 403 -7.40 -11.58 -8.99
N ASP A 404 -8.46 -11.03 -9.60
CA ASP A 404 -9.14 -9.82 -9.09
C ASP A 404 -10.16 -10.16 -7.99
N ILE A 405 -9.66 -10.56 -6.81
CA ILE A 405 -10.47 -11.09 -5.70
C ILE A 405 -11.50 -10.11 -5.10
N TYR A 406 -11.28 -8.80 -5.25
CA TYR A 406 -12.17 -7.73 -4.74
C TYR A 406 -12.84 -6.90 -5.85
N GLY A 407 -12.61 -7.24 -7.11
CA GLY A 407 -13.24 -6.58 -8.25
C GLY A 407 -12.67 -5.19 -8.55
N PHE A 408 -11.43 -4.89 -8.17
CA PHE A 408 -10.82 -3.58 -8.42
C PHE A 408 -10.33 -3.42 -9.85
N ASP A 409 -9.91 -4.48 -10.54
CA ASP A 409 -9.53 -4.41 -11.98
C ASP A 409 -10.75 -4.11 -12.86
N LYS A 410 -11.94 -4.54 -12.41
CA LYS A 410 -13.21 -4.22 -13.06
C LYS A 410 -13.67 -2.79 -12.75
N SER A 411 -13.44 -2.31 -11.53
CA SER A 411 -13.95 -1.01 -11.10
C SER A 411 -13.06 0.18 -11.44
N GLN A 412 -11.76 -0.05 -11.63
CA GLN A 412 -10.82 0.98 -12.04
C GLN A 412 -10.69 0.96 -13.57
N ARG A 413 -11.27 1.97 -14.20
CA ARG A 413 -11.17 2.20 -15.64
C ARG A 413 -10.06 3.20 -15.90
N LEU A 414 -9.33 3.03 -16.99
CA LEU A 414 -8.35 4.01 -17.44
C LEU A 414 -9.06 5.07 -18.29
N ASN A 415 -8.63 6.32 -18.21
CA ASN A 415 -9.30 7.48 -18.78
C ASN A 415 -8.86 7.84 -20.23
N PHE A 416 -8.48 6.84 -21.04
CA PHE A 416 -7.96 7.03 -22.40
C PHE A 416 -8.68 6.20 -23.47
#